data_AF-M1C0Q5-F1
#
_entry.id   AF-M1C0Q5-F1
#
_cell.length_a   1.000
_cell.length_b   1.000
_cell.length_c   1.000
_cell.angle_alpha   90.00
_cell.angle_beta   90.00
_cell.angle_gamma   90.00
#
_symmetry.space_group_name_H-M   'P 1'
#
loop_
_entity.id
_entity.type
_entity.pdbx_description
1 polymer ?
#
loop_
_entity_poly.entity_id
_entity_poly.type
_entity_poly.pdbx_seq_one_letter_code
_entity_poly.pdbx_strand_id
1 'polypeptide(L)'
;MRLSFIRPISCCSVSSPATSLKLQKPLFLRPPTFKTTISDLKKWHLWAKSLTSSVGSTFLELDNGPDSELLLRELNWLVEDAIQTPKSFLQQPQKNYNDNSSVSIRASLEELYMLWKQRVEERRPFQYVVGCEHWRDLVLSVQEGVLIPRPETELIVDLVDDAIKETDELREGLWADLGTGSGALAIGIARILGSSGRVVATDLSPVATAVASYNVQRKKCM
;
A
#
# COMPACT_ATOMS: atom_id res chain seq x y z
N MET A 1 14.18 17.52 4.30
CA MET A 1 12.88 17.10 4.88
C MET A 1 13.03 16.73 6.36
N ARG A 2 12.66 17.62 7.28
CA ARG A 2 12.63 17.33 8.73
C ARG A 2 11.18 16.99 9.14
N LEU A 3 10.78 15.74 8.95
CA LEU A 3 9.55 15.22 9.60
C LEU A 3 9.89 14.68 10.99
N SER A 4 9.17 15.16 11.99
CA SER A 4 9.31 14.73 13.39
C SER A 4 7.96 14.25 13.90
N PHE A 5 7.92 13.00 14.38
CA PHE A 5 6.76 12.49 15.10
C PHE A 5 6.95 12.81 16.58
N ILE A 6 6.04 13.62 17.11
CA ILE A 6 5.97 13.85 18.55
C ILE A 6 4.90 12.87 19.06
N ARG A 7 5.30 11.92 19.91
CA ARG A 7 4.30 11.10 20.63
C ARG A 7 3.48 12.05 21.52
N PRO A 8 2.14 11.95 21.53
CA PRO A 8 1.35 12.74 22.46
C PRO A 8 1.79 12.41 23.90
N ILE A 9 1.93 13.46 24.72
CA ILE A 9 2.13 13.30 26.17
C ILE A 9 0.85 12.67 26.70
N SER A 10 0.91 11.37 26.98
CA SER A 10 -0.21 10.61 27.52
C SER A 10 -0.39 10.97 29.00
N CYS A 11 -1.31 11.88 29.29
CA CYS A 11 -1.88 12.07 30.62
C CYS A 11 -3.06 11.12 30.81
N CYS A 12 -2.84 9.79 30.75
CA CYS A 12 -3.74 8.78 31.29
C CYS A 12 -3.02 7.42 31.33
N SER A 13 -2.69 6.97 32.53
CA SER A 13 -2.12 5.65 32.80
C SER A 13 -3.18 4.57 32.58
N VAL A 14 -3.15 3.91 31.42
CA VAL A 14 -3.80 2.60 31.23
C VAL A 14 -2.76 1.66 30.64
N SER A 15 -2.25 0.79 31.51
CA SER A 15 -1.32 -0.28 31.18
C SER A 15 -2.05 -1.40 30.45
N SER A 16 -1.98 -1.38 29.12
CA SER A 16 -2.23 -2.57 28.30
C SER A 16 -0.87 -3.13 27.83
N PRO A 17 -0.68 -4.46 27.81
CA PRO A 17 0.59 -5.03 27.39
C PRO A 17 0.83 -4.65 25.94
N ALA A 18 1.99 -4.05 25.65
CA ALA A 18 2.39 -3.66 24.31
C ALA A 18 2.58 -4.93 23.46
N THR A 19 1.50 -5.40 22.84
CA THR A 19 1.61 -6.30 21.70
C THR A 19 2.50 -5.60 20.70
N SER A 20 3.71 -6.14 20.48
CA SER A 20 4.67 -5.61 19.51
C SER A 20 3.94 -5.37 18.19
N LEU A 21 3.70 -4.11 17.85
CA LEU A 21 2.97 -3.73 16.65
C LEU A 21 3.76 -4.23 15.43
N LYS A 22 3.26 -5.29 14.79
CA LYS A 22 3.92 -5.89 13.63
C LYS A 22 3.49 -5.13 12.39
N LEU A 23 4.41 -4.33 11.85
CA LEU A 23 4.20 -3.65 10.58
C LEU A 23 4.19 -4.66 9.43
N GLN A 24 3.16 -4.60 8.60
CA GLN A 24 3.10 -5.39 7.37
C GLN A 24 4.07 -4.79 6.34
N LYS A 25 4.97 -5.61 5.82
CA LYS A 25 5.84 -5.22 4.70
C LYS A 25 5.07 -5.41 3.38
N PRO A 26 4.91 -4.35 2.56
CA PRO A 26 4.30 -4.45 1.23
C PRO A 26 4.91 -5.60 0.40
N LEU A 27 4.07 -6.33 -0.33
CA LEU A 27 4.47 -7.52 -1.09
C LEU A 27 5.64 -7.23 -2.04
N PHE A 28 5.56 -6.14 -2.81
CA PHE A 28 6.59 -5.75 -3.77
C PHE A 28 7.98 -5.47 -3.15
N LEU A 29 8.05 -5.19 -1.84
CA LEU A 29 9.30 -4.94 -1.11
C LEU A 29 9.88 -6.20 -0.46
N ARG A 30 9.14 -7.30 -0.43
CA ARG A 30 9.62 -8.54 0.18
C ARG A 30 10.73 -9.14 -0.69
N PRO A 31 11.79 -9.70 -0.09
CA PRO A 31 12.80 -10.41 -0.88
C PRO A 31 12.16 -11.60 -1.61
N PRO A 32 12.59 -11.92 -2.84
CA PRO A 32 12.05 -13.03 -3.62
C PRO A 32 12.67 -14.35 -3.14
N THR A 33 12.25 -14.82 -1.96
CA THR A 33 12.87 -15.96 -1.26
C THR A 33 12.31 -17.31 -1.68
N PHE A 34 11.14 -17.34 -2.31
CA PHE A 34 10.48 -18.56 -2.72
C PHE A 34 10.74 -18.84 -4.19
N LYS A 35 10.63 -20.11 -4.58
CA LYS A 35 10.75 -20.56 -5.97
C LYS A 35 9.54 -21.41 -6.32
N THR A 36 9.06 -21.26 -7.55
CA THR A 36 8.01 -22.09 -8.13
C THR A 36 8.31 -22.40 -9.59
N THR A 37 7.56 -23.31 -10.21
CA THR A 37 7.61 -23.53 -11.66
C THR A 37 6.67 -22.57 -12.39
N ILE A 38 6.95 -22.28 -13.66
CA ILE A 38 6.03 -21.54 -14.52
C ILE A 38 4.67 -22.27 -14.62
N SER A 39 4.68 -23.61 -14.70
CA SER A 39 3.47 -24.42 -14.72
C SER A 39 2.58 -24.18 -13.51
N ASP A 40 3.14 -24.22 -12.31
CA ASP A 40 2.35 -24.08 -11.07
C ASP A 40 1.85 -22.65 -10.88
N LEU A 41 2.65 -21.65 -11.26
CA LEU A 41 2.21 -20.25 -11.26
C LEU A 41 1.07 -20.02 -12.25
N LYS A 42 1.10 -20.64 -13.44
CA LYS A 42 -0.01 -20.61 -14.41
C LYS A 42 -1.27 -21.28 -13.84
N LYS A 43 -1.14 -22.44 -13.18
CA LYS A 43 -2.27 -23.13 -12.53
C LYS A 43 -2.91 -22.25 -11.45
N TRP A 44 -2.08 -21.63 -10.60
CA TRP A 44 -2.56 -20.67 -9.60
C TRP A 44 -3.28 -19.49 -10.25
N HIS A 45 -2.71 -18.89 -11.31
CA HIS A 45 -3.34 -17.76 -12.02
C HIS A 45 -4.67 -18.13 -12.67
N LEU A 46 -4.78 -19.32 -13.27
CA LEU A 46 -6.02 -19.82 -13.85
C LEU A 46 -7.09 -20.05 -12.78
N TRP A 47 -6.70 -20.63 -11.63
CA TRP A 47 -7.59 -20.77 -10.48
C TRP A 47 -8.08 -19.40 -9.99
N ALA A 48 -7.17 -18.44 -9.82
CA ALA A 48 -7.48 -17.10 -9.32
C ALA A 48 -8.43 -16.35 -10.27
N LYS A 49 -8.21 -16.48 -11.59
CA LYS A 49 -9.14 -15.98 -12.62
C LYS A 49 -10.51 -16.62 -12.53
N SER A 50 -10.58 -17.94 -12.36
CA SER A 50 -11.85 -18.65 -12.21
C SER A 50 -12.62 -18.17 -10.98
N LEU A 51 -11.93 -17.96 -9.85
CA LEU A 51 -12.53 -17.42 -8.63
C LEU A 51 -13.06 -16.00 -8.86
N THR A 52 -12.30 -15.14 -9.53
CA THR A 52 -12.74 -13.79 -9.89
C THR A 52 -13.99 -13.80 -10.77
N SER A 53 -14.01 -14.65 -11.81
CA SER A 53 -15.17 -14.77 -12.69
C SER A 53 -16.41 -15.29 -11.97
N SER A 54 -16.24 -16.10 -10.92
CA SER A 54 -17.37 -16.63 -10.12
C SER A 54 -18.12 -15.55 -9.33
N VAL A 55 -17.52 -14.36 -9.12
CA VAL A 55 -18.16 -13.23 -8.46
C VAL A 55 -19.25 -12.60 -9.34
N GLY A 56 -19.07 -12.59 -10.67
CA GLY A 56 -19.99 -11.94 -11.61
C GLY A 56 -20.28 -10.49 -11.25
N SER A 57 -21.56 -10.12 -11.20
CA SER A 57 -22.06 -8.80 -10.79
C SER A 57 -22.47 -8.73 -9.32
N THR A 58 -22.32 -9.83 -8.55
CA THR A 58 -22.86 -9.95 -7.18
C THR A 58 -22.39 -8.82 -6.28
N PHE A 59 -21.12 -8.42 -6.37
CA PHE A 59 -20.58 -7.36 -5.52
C PHE A 59 -21.09 -5.97 -5.91
N LEU A 60 -21.19 -5.72 -7.22
CA LEU A 60 -21.71 -4.47 -7.75
C LEU A 60 -23.18 -4.27 -7.34
N GLU A 61 -23.99 -5.33 -7.42
CA GLU A 61 -25.41 -5.32 -7.07
C GLU A 61 -25.66 -5.16 -5.56
N LEU A 62 -24.76 -5.68 -4.71
CA LEU A 62 -24.92 -5.63 -3.26
C LEU A 62 -24.58 -4.27 -2.65
N ASP A 63 -23.42 -3.71 -3.00
CA ASP A 63 -22.89 -2.51 -2.34
C ASP A 63 -22.05 -1.61 -3.24
N ASN A 64 -22.27 -1.68 -4.56
CA ASN A 64 -21.44 -1.01 -5.55
C ASN A 64 -19.95 -1.42 -5.41
N GLY A 65 -19.73 -2.67 -5.01
CA GLY A 65 -18.41 -3.26 -4.85
C GLY A 65 -17.72 -3.55 -6.18
N PRO A 66 -16.50 -4.11 -6.13
CA PRO A 66 -15.68 -4.33 -7.31
C PRO A 66 -16.32 -5.38 -8.23
N ASP A 67 -16.42 -5.06 -9.52
CA ASP A 67 -16.82 -6.03 -10.53
C ASP A 67 -15.67 -6.97 -10.91
N SER A 68 -15.97 -7.94 -11.77
CA SER A 68 -14.97 -8.91 -12.24
C SER A 68 -13.82 -8.25 -13.02
N GLU A 69 -14.03 -7.10 -13.68
CA GLU A 69 -12.98 -6.42 -14.43
C GLU A 69 -11.96 -5.78 -13.49
N LEU A 70 -12.43 -5.08 -12.46
CA LEU A 70 -11.58 -4.50 -11.43
C LEU A 70 -10.79 -5.59 -10.69
N LEU A 71 -11.44 -6.69 -10.31
CA LEU A 71 -10.79 -7.83 -9.66
C LEU A 71 -9.74 -8.48 -10.58
N LEU A 72 -9.99 -8.60 -11.89
CA LEU A 72 -8.98 -9.12 -12.84
C LEU A 72 -7.76 -8.19 -12.94
N ARG A 73 -7.98 -6.87 -12.87
CA ARG A 73 -6.89 -5.89 -12.84
C ARG A 73 -6.05 -6.01 -11.57
N GLU A 74 -6.69 -6.10 -10.42
CA GLU A 74 -6.03 -6.32 -9.13
C GLU A 74 -5.26 -7.65 -9.09
N LEU A 75 -5.80 -8.72 -9.70
CA LEU A 75 -5.10 -10.00 -9.83
C LEU A 75 -3.78 -9.82 -10.60
N ASN A 76 -3.81 -9.08 -11.71
CA ASN A 76 -2.59 -8.82 -12.48
C ASN A 76 -1.56 -8.04 -11.64
N TRP A 77 -2.00 -7.04 -10.87
CA TRP A 77 -1.11 -6.32 -9.95
C TRP A 77 -0.53 -7.23 -8.86
N LEU A 78 -1.32 -8.14 -8.29
CA LEU A 78 -0.83 -9.12 -7.32
C LEU A 78 0.27 -10.00 -7.93
N VAL A 79 0.08 -10.45 -9.18
CA VAL A 79 1.07 -11.25 -9.91
C VAL A 79 2.35 -10.43 -10.13
N GLU A 80 2.23 -9.18 -10.57
CA GLU A 80 3.35 -8.28 -10.81
C GLU A 80 4.16 -8.02 -9.53
N ASP A 81 3.48 -7.78 -8.41
CA ASP A 81 4.12 -7.59 -7.11
C ASP A 81 4.77 -8.87 -6.58
N ALA A 82 4.18 -10.03 -6.84
CA ALA A 82 4.69 -11.32 -6.39
C ALA A 82 5.95 -11.77 -7.13
N ILE A 83 6.16 -11.36 -8.38
CA ILE A 83 7.25 -11.82 -9.24
C ILE A 83 8.40 -10.80 -9.25
N GLN A 84 9.65 -11.28 -9.22
CA GLN A 84 10.82 -10.39 -9.26
C GLN A 84 10.98 -9.64 -10.61
N THR A 85 10.53 -10.24 -11.72
CA THR A 85 10.59 -9.71 -13.08
C THR A 85 9.21 -9.70 -13.76
N PRO A 86 8.43 -8.61 -13.63
CA PRO A 86 7.01 -8.59 -14.04
C PRO A 86 6.81 -8.60 -15.57
N LYS A 87 7.70 -7.96 -16.33
CA LYS A 87 7.41 -7.57 -17.72
C LYS A 87 7.53 -8.67 -18.78
N SER A 88 7.97 -9.88 -18.43
CA SER A 88 8.09 -10.99 -19.38
C SER A 88 7.01 -12.07 -19.26
N PHE A 89 6.28 -12.15 -18.14
CA PHE A 89 5.33 -13.24 -17.87
C PHE A 89 3.93 -13.00 -18.46
N LEU A 90 3.39 -11.78 -18.35
CA LEU A 90 2.00 -11.47 -18.78
C LEU A 90 1.89 -11.02 -20.24
N GLN A 91 2.98 -10.53 -20.86
CA GLN A 91 2.94 -9.93 -22.20
C GLN A 91 3.31 -10.89 -23.35
N GLN A 92 3.67 -12.15 -23.07
CA GLN A 92 4.09 -13.10 -24.11
C GLN A 92 3.32 -14.42 -24.02
N PRO A 93 2.11 -14.51 -24.59
CA PRO A 93 1.32 -15.75 -24.63
C PRO A 93 1.99 -16.87 -25.45
N GLN A 94 3.10 -16.59 -26.14
CA GLN A 94 3.67 -17.44 -27.20
C GLN A 94 5.22 -17.48 -27.20
N LYS A 95 5.88 -17.33 -26.04
CA LYS A 95 7.26 -17.83 -25.92
C LYS A 95 7.23 -19.24 -25.32
N ASN A 96 7.95 -20.17 -25.96
CA ASN A 96 8.29 -21.50 -25.45
C ASN A 96 9.13 -21.38 -24.16
N TYR A 97 8.55 -20.86 -23.09
CA TYR A 97 9.08 -21.10 -21.77
C TYR A 97 8.89 -22.59 -21.50
N ASN A 98 9.99 -23.29 -21.22
CA ASN A 98 9.89 -24.64 -20.69
C ASN A 98 9.06 -24.53 -19.39
N ASP A 99 7.91 -25.20 -19.32
CA ASP A 99 6.97 -25.09 -18.20
C ASP A 99 7.61 -25.49 -16.86
N ASN A 100 8.72 -26.23 -16.90
CA ASN A 100 9.55 -26.61 -15.75
C ASN A 100 10.57 -25.53 -15.34
N SER A 101 10.63 -24.38 -16.01
CA SER A 101 11.54 -23.30 -15.62
C SER A 101 11.12 -22.72 -14.28
N SER A 102 12.09 -22.49 -13.41
CA SER A 102 11.85 -21.93 -12.07
C SER A 102 11.79 -20.40 -12.11
N VAL A 103 10.86 -19.82 -11.36
CA VAL A 103 10.70 -18.37 -11.16
C VAL A 103 10.79 -18.06 -9.67
N SER A 104 11.47 -16.96 -9.33
CA SER A 104 11.58 -16.49 -7.94
C SER A 104 10.40 -15.56 -7.61
N ILE A 105 9.71 -15.86 -6.51
CA ILE A 105 8.51 -15.16 -6.06
C ILE A 105 8.67 -14.67 -4.61
N ARG A 106 7.99 -13.58 -4.28
CA ARG A 106 8.06 -12.85 -3.00
C ARG A 106 7.16 -13.41 -1.89
N ALA A 107 6.22 -14.25 -2.27
CA ALA A 107 5.31 -14.98 -1.40
C ALA A 107 5.19 -16.41 -1.93
N SER A 108 5.00 -17.39 -1.04
CA SER A 108 4.75 -18.77 -1.46
C SER A 108 3.45 -18.89 -2.27
N LEU A 109 3.28 -19.96 -3.05
CA LEU A 109 2.01 -20.18 -3.75
C LEU A 109 0.84 -20.28 -2.76
N GLU A 110 1.05 -20.98 -1.65
CA GLU A 110 0.08 -21.12 -0.56
C GLU A 110 -0.34 -19.75 -0.02
N GLU A 111 0.61 -18.84 0.19
CA GLU A 111 0.30 -17.48 0.61
C GLU A 111 -0.45 -16.70 -0.48
N LEU A 112 -0.09 -16.85 -1.76
CA LEU A 112 -0.81 -16.21 -2.86
C LEU A 112 -2.26 -16.69 -2.99
N TYR A 113 -2.52 -17.98 -2.75
CA TYR A 113 -3.90 -18.51 -2.62
C TYR A 113 -4.65 -17.79 -1.50
N MET A 114 -4.03 -17.67 -0.31
CA MET A 114 -4.67 -17.03 0.85
C MET A 114 -4.91 -15.54 0.63
N LEU A 115 -3.95 -14.81 0.06
CA LEU A 115 -4.11 -13.39 -0.26
C LEU A 115 -5.26 -13.16 -1.25
N TRP A 116 -5.38 -14.01 -2.27
CA TRP A 116 -6.47 -13.88 -3.24
C TRP A 116 -7.84 -14.23 -2.66
N LYS A 117 -7.91 -15.24 -1.78
CA LYS A 117 -9.14 -15.55 -1.03
C LYS A 117 -9.56 -14.40 -0.11
N GLN A 118 -8.63 -13.81 0.63
CA GLN A 118 -8.93 -12.62 1.45
C GLN A 118 -9.51 -11.48 0.60
N ARG A 119 -8.98 -11.29 -0.61
CA ARG A 119 -9.49 -10.25 -1.51
C ARG A 119 -10.90 -10.55 -2.02
N VAL A 120 -11.14 -11.77 -2.49
CA VAL A 120 -12.38 -12.14 -3.20
C VAL A 120 -13.46 -12.63 -2.24
N GLU A 121 -13.16 -13.60 -1.39
CA GLU A 121 -14.13 -14.26 -0.50
C GLU A 121 -14.43 -13.40 0.74
N GLU A 122 -13.40 -12.84 1.38
CA GLU A 122 -13.55 -11.98 2.58
C GLU A 122 -13.79 -10.51 2.23
N ARG A 123 -13.75 -10.15 0.93
CA ARG A 123 -13.91 -8.78 0.42
C ARG A 123 -12.96 -7.77 1.06
N ARG A 124 -11.77 -8.22 1.48
CA ARG A 124 -10.76 -7.35 2.09
C ARG A 124 -10.26 -6.33 1.06
N PRO A 125 -10.06 -5.04 1.43
CA PRO A 125 -9.47 -4.06 0.54
C PRO A 125 -8.15 -4.55 -0.05
N PHE A 126 -8.00 -4.47 -1.38
CA PHE A 126 -6.83 -4.97 -2.09
C PHE A 126 -5.52 -4.40 -1.53
N GLN A 127 -5.53 -3.11 -1.18
CA GLN A 127 -4.39 -2.41 -0.59
C GLN A 127 -3.91 -3.03 0.71
N TYR A 128 -4.81 -3.54 1.56
CA TYR A 128 -4.40 -4.25 2.78
C TYR A 128 -3.89 -5.66 2.48
N VAL A 129 -4.39 -6.30 1.41
CA VAL A 129 -3.89 -7.59 0.94
C VAL A 129 -2.44 -7.46 0.46
N VAL A 130 -2.13 -6.49 -0.40
CA VAL A 130 -0.75 -6.26 -0.89
C VAL A 130 0.12 -5.46 0.08
N GLY A 131 -0.50 -4.74 1.03
CA GLY A 131 0.15 -3.94 2.07
C GLY A 131 0.60 -2.54 1.63
N CYS A 132 0.12 -2.04 0.49
CA CYS A 132 0.47 -0.71 -0.02
C CYS A 132 -0.66 -0.06 -0.82
N GLU A 133 -0.55 1.25 -0.97
CA GLU A 133 -1.39 2.06 -1.85
C GLU A 133 -0.54 3.05 -2.66
N HIS A 134 -0.96 3.28 -3.90
CA HIS A 134 -0.44 4.35 -4.75
C HIS A 134 -1.19 5.65 -4.45
N TRP A 135 -0.46 6.72 -4.18
CA TRP A 135 -1.02 8.04 -3.91
C TRP A 135 -0.05 9.10 -4.41
N ARG A 136 -0.49 9.93 -5.37
CA ARG A 136 0.38 10.78 -6.19
C ARG A 136 1.55 9.98 -6.79
N ASP A 137 2.77 10.46 -6.64
CA ASP A 137 4.01 9.80 -7.01
C ASP A 137 4.58 8.89 -5.90
N LEU A 138 3.80 8.63 -4.83
CA LEU A 138 4.19 7.83 -3.68
C LEU A 138 3.55 6.44 -3.71
N VAL A 139 4.36 5.41 -3.44
CA VAL A 139 3.86 4.12 -2.94
C VAL A 139 4.02 4.06 -1.42
N LEU A 140 2.89 4.14 -0.72
CA LEU A 140 2.79 4.17 0.74
C LEU A 140 2.43 2.79 1.25
N SER A 141 3.04 2.38 2.36
CA SER A 141 2.64 1.16 3.07
C SER A 141 1.36 1.44 3.83
N VAL A 142 0.43 0.49 3.81
CA VAL A 142 -0.84 0.55 4.54
C VAL A 142 -1.15 -0.82 5.13
N GLN A 143 -1.97 -0.84 6.16
CA GLN A 143 -2.45 -2.07 6.80
C GLN A 143 -3.75 -1.79 7.56
N GLU A 144 -4.37 -2.85 8.04
CA GLU A 144 -5.56 -2.77 8.89
C GLU A 144 -5.38 -1.77 10.03
N GLY A 145 -6.39 -0.94 10.27
CA GLY A 145 -6.34 0.15 11.26
C GLY A 145 -5.68 1.45 10.78
N VAL A 146 -5.35 1.57 9.49
CA VAL A 146 -4.84 2.80 8.86
C VAL A 146 -5.63 3.10 7.60
N LEU A 147 -6.22 4.30 7.52
CA LEU A 147 -6.98 4.72 6.33
C LEU A 147 -6.14 4.57 5.05
N ILE A 148 -6.70 3.89 4.05
CA ILE A 148 -6.15 3.84 2.69
C ILE A 148 -6.26 5.26 2.11
N PRO A 149 -5.15 5.91 1.75
CA PRO A 149 -5.18 7.25 1.14
C PRO A 149 -6.11 7.30 -0.06
N ARG A 150 -6.86 8.38 -0.19
CA ARG A 150 -7.86 8.54 -1.25
C ARG A 150 -7.39 9.53 -2.31
N PRO A 151 -7.63 9.29 -3.61
CA PRO A 151 -7.18 10.21 -4.68
C PRO A 151 -7.66 11.65 -4.47
N GLU A 152 -8.86 11.85 -3.91
CA GLU A 152 -9.42 13.18 -3.65
C GLU A 152 -8.58 13.99 -2.66
N THR A 153 -7.87 13.31 -1.74
CA THR A 153 -6.99 13.99 -0.76
C THR A 153 -5.68 14.50 -1.38
N GLU A 154 -5.36 14.11 -2.62
CA GLU A 154 -4.18 14.61 -3.32
C GLU A 154 -4.27 16.12 -3.59
N LEU A 155 -5.48 16.65 -3.74
CA LEU A 155 -5.74 18.08 -3.97
C LEU A 155 -5.27 18.95 -2.78
N ILE A 156 -5.28 18.42 -1.56
CA ILE A 156 -4.83 19.16 -0.36
C ILE A 156 -3.35 19.56 -0.51
N VAL A 157 -2.54 18.71 -1.15
CA VAL A 157 -1.13 18.98 -1.39
C VAL A 157 -0.95 20.15 -2.36
N ASP A 158 -1.80 20.25 -3.38
CA ASP A 158 -1.77 21.36 -4.34
C ASP A 158 -2.22 22.67 -3.68
N LEU A 159 -3.27 22.63 -2.86
CA LEU A 159 -3.71 23.80 -2.09
C LEU A 159 -2.61 24.35 -1.16
N VAL A 160 -1.80 23.45 -0.57
CA VAL A 160 -0.65 23.85 0.24
C VAL A 160 0.45 24.46 -0.64
N ASP A 161 0.74 23.89 -1.81
CA ASP A 161 1.72 24.45 -2.75
C ASP A 161 1.34 25.87 -3.21
N ASP A 162 0.07 26.10 -3.49
CA ASP A 162 -0.43 27.42 -3.88
C ASP A 162 -0.30 28.42 -2.71
N ALA A 163 -0.70 28.02 -1.50
CA ALA A 163 -0.59 28.88 -0.32
C ALA A 163 0.85 29.31 -0.02
N ILE A 164 1.84 28.41 -0.17
CA ILE A 164 3.25 28.74 0.11
C ILE A 164 3.95 29.53 -1.01
N LYS A 165 3.31 29.69 -2.18
CA LYS A 165 3.77 30.58 -3.25
C LYS A 165 3.29 32.01 -3.03
N GLU A 166 2.17 32.18 -2.34
CA GLU A 166 1.61 33.49 -2.00
C GLU A 166 2.25 34.09 -0.73
N THR A 167 2.80 33.27 0.15
CA THR A 167 3.31 33.70 1.47
C THR A 167 4.56 32.92 1.87
N ASP A 168 5.72 33.57 1.82
CA ASP A 168 7.00 32.94 2.16
C ASP A 168 7.06 32.46 3.63
N GLU A 169 6.36 33.12 4.57
CA GLU A 169 6.32 32.66 5.96
C GLU A 169 5.70 31.26 6.11
N LEU A 170 4.75 30.90 5.24
CA LEU A 170 4.14 29.56 5.27
C LEU A 170 5.13 28.48 4.81
N ARG A 171 6.05 28.82 3.90
CA ARG A 171 7.11 27.91 3.42
C ARG A 171 8.10 27.55 4.53
N GLU A 172 8.40 28.51 5.41
CA GLU A 172 9.30 28.32 6.56
C GLU A 172 8.56 27.86 7.84
N GLY A 173 7.23 27.82 7.76
CA GLY A 173 6.34 27.53 8.87
C GLY A 173 6.38 26.09 9.39
N LEU A 174 5.72 25.92 10.54
CA LEU A 174 5.44 24.63 11.14
C LEU A 174 4.00 24.22 10.84
N TRP A 175 3.85 23.13 10.10
CA TRP A 175 2.55 22.58 9.72
C TRP A 175 2.17 21.40 10.61
N ALA A 176 0.87 21.18 10.79
CA ALA A 176 0.33 20.05 11.54
C ALA A 176 -0.62 19.21 10.67
N ASP A 177 -0.41 17.90 10.65
CA ASP A 177 -1.29 16.89 10.05
C ASP A 177 -1.96 16.09 11.18
N LEU A 178 -3.26 16.32 11.37
CA LEU A 178 -4.06 15.77 12.47
C LEU A 178 -4.87 14.58 11.96
N GLY A 179 -4.57 13.38 12.45
CA GLY A 179 -5.12 12.14 11.89
C GLY A 179 -4.33 11.70 10.65
N THR A 180 -2.98 11.73 10.76
CA THR A 180 -2.06 11.54 9.63
C THR A 180 -2.23 10.18 8.92
N GLY A 181 -2.81 9.17 9.58
CA GLY A 181 -3.03 7.85 9.00
C GLY A 181 -1.71 7.22 8.52
N SER A 182 -1.58 7.02 7.21
CA SER A 182 -0.37 6.47 6.59
C SER A 182 0.77 7.49 6.42
N GLY A 183 0.55 8.75 6.79
CA GLY A 183 1.47 9.87 6.59
C GLY A 183 1.39 10.48 5.20
N ALA A 184 0.36 10.18 4.39
CA ALA A 184 0.26 10.63 3.00
C ALA A 184 0.39 12.16 2.86
N LEU A 185 -0.47 12.91 3.55
CA LEU A 185 -0.47 14.37 3.54
C LEU A 185 0.82 14.93 4.14
N ALA A 186 1.22 14.45 5.32
CA ALA A 186 2.46 14.91 5.95
C ALA A 186 3.69 14.73 5.06
N ILE A 187 3.83 13.59 4.37
CA ILE A 187 4.92 13.35 3.43
C ILE A 187 4.80 14.25 2.20
N GLY A 188 3.60 14.37 1.62
CA GLY A 188 3.35 15.23 0.45
C GLY A 188 3.70 16.69 0.73
N ILE A 189 3.15 17.24 1.81
CA ILE A 189 3.39 18.63 2.24
C ILE A 189 4.88 18.85 2.55
N ALA A 190 5.52 17.96 3.30
CA ALA A 190 6.93 18.15 3.65
C ALA A 190 7.88 18.02 2.44
N ARG A 191 7.46 17.40 1.33
CA ARG A 191 8.23 17.42 0.07
C ARG A 191 8.17 18.78 -0.61
N ILE A 192 7.01 19.43 -0.61
CA ILE A 192 6.83 20.79 -1.13
C ILE A 192 7.62 21.80 -0.29
N LEU A 193 7.52 21.72 1.03
CA LEU A 193 8.21 22.62 1.96
C LEU A 193 9.75 22.45 1.95
N GLY A 194 10.25 21.32 1.44
CA GLY A 194 11.68 21.05 1.27
C GLY A 194 12.48 21.02 2.59
N SER A 195 13.54 21.83 2.64
CA SER A 195 14.38 22.00 3.85
C SER A 195 13.93 23.14 4.75
N SER A 196 13.11 24.06 4.24
CA SER A 196 12.75 25.30 4.92
C SER A 196 11.62 25.07 5.93
N GLY A 197 10.61 24.28 5.58
CA GLY A 197 9.48 24.01 6.45
C GLY A 197 9.57 22.69 7.22
N ARG A 198 8.63 22.51 8.15
CA ARG A 198 8.48 21.29 8.96
C ARG A 198 7.02 20.88 9.03
N VAL A 199 6.79 19.57 9.09
CA VAL A 199 5.45 19.01 9.33
C VAL A 199 5.51 18.12 10.58
N VAL A 200 4.56 18.34 11.47
CA VAL A 200 4.28 17.49 12.63
C VAL A 200 3.03 16.67 12.30
N ALA A 201 3.21 15.36 12.23
CA ALA A 201 2.12 14.42 11.97
C ALA A 201 1.73 13.73 13.27
N THR A 202 0.42 13.69 13.56
CA THR A 202 -0.13 13.07 14.76
C THR A 202 -1.31 12.18 14.42
N ASP A 203 -1.48 11.11 15.19
CA ASP A 203 -2.64 10.24 15.10
C ASP A 203 -2.97 9.70 16.48
N LEU A 204 -4.25 9.44 16.75
CA LEU A 204 -4.67 8.75 17.96
C LEU A 204 -4.32 7.25 17.87
N SER A 205 -4.32 6.69 16.66
CA SER A 205 -4.00 5.28 16.41
C SER A 205 -2.48 5.04 16.51
N PRO A 206 -2.02 4.14 17.40
CA PRO A 206 -0.63 3.74 17.44
C PRO A 206 -0.21 2.99 16.16
N VAL A 207 -1.15 2.31 15.49
CA VAL A 207 -0.92 1.64 14.20
C VAL A 207 -0.60 2.68 13.13
N ALA A 208 -1.43 3.72 13.02
CA ALA A 208 -1.24 4.82 12.06
C ALA A 208 0.09 5.53 12.28
N THR A 209 0.40 5.89 13.53
CA THR A 209 1.68 6.54 13.87
C THR A 209 2.90 5.70 13.45
N ALA A 210 2.85 4.39 13.65
CA ALA A 210 3.94 3.49 13.25
C ALA A 210 4.04 3.34 11.73
N VAL A 211 2.91 3.23 11.01
CA VAL A 211 2.89 3.16 9.54
C VAL A 211 3.38 4.46 8.92
N ALA A 212 2.92 5.61 9.41
CA ALA A 212 3.40 6.92 8.99
C ALA A 212 4.91 7.05 9.22
N SER A 213 5.41 6.64 10.39
CA SER A 213 6.85 6.62 10.69
C SER A 213 7.64 5.74 9.71
N TYR A 214 7.12 4.54 9.41
CA TYR A 214 7.73 3.61 8.45
C TYR A 214 7.78 4.19 7.04
N ASN A 215 6.70 4.81 6.57
CA ASN A 215 6.64 5.45 5.26
C ASN A 215 7.61 6.62 5.16
N VAL A 216 7.72 7.45 6.20
CA VAL A 216 8.69 8.54 6.25
C VAL A 216 10.13 8.03 6.18
N GLN A 217 10.45 6.97 6.93
CA GLN A 217 11.79 6.38 6.90
C GLN A 217 12.13 5.85 5.50
N ARG A 218 11.19 5.15 4.84
CA ARG A 218 11.36 4.69 3.45
C ARG A 218 11.65 5.82 2.47
N LYS A 219 11.03 6.99 2.65
CA LYS A 219 11.21 8.15 1.75
C LYS A 219 12.44 8.99 2.04
N LYS A 220 13.04 8.88 3.24
CA LYS A 220 14.33 9.51 3.56
C LYS A 220 15.53 8.73 3.00
N CYS A 221 15.36 7.43 2.73
CA CYS A 221 16.41 6.55 2.23
C CYS A 221 16.44 6.40 0.70
N MET A 222 15.58 7.14 -0.01
CA MET A 222 15.55 7.25 -1.48
C MET A 222 16.04 8.63 -1.88
#